data_AF-A0A516PVL1-F1
#
_entry.id   AF-A0A516PVL1-F1
#
_cell.length_a   1.000
_cell.length_b   1.000
_cell.length_c   1.000
_cell.angle_alpha   90.00
_cell.angle_beta   90.00
_cell.angle_gamma   90.00
#
_symmetry.space_group_name_H-M   'P 1'
#
loop_
_entity.id
_entity.type
_entity.pdbx_description
1 polymer ?
#
loop_
_entity_poly.entity_id
_entity_poly.type
_entity_poly.pdbx_seq_one_letter_code
_entity_poly.pdbx_strand_id
1 'polypeptide(L)'
;MSAQSHDPRPTWPDKTPAGIRACLLPEDLDEFDAEFHQVMSEATASYDLNGVNDFVQRWYPVAVSSLDPQSHRRMLETARKLNAGEHVPTEPWEETRRRLGI
;
A
#
# COMPACT_ATOMS: atom_id res chain seq x y z
N MET A 1 -17.59 10.12 32.14
CA MET A 1 -17.70 9.15 31.03
C MET A 1 -16.96 9.76 29.85
N SER A 2 -15.76 9.26 29.54
CA SER A 2 -15.00 9.70 28.37
C SER A 2 -15.04 8.58 27.34
N ALA A 3 -15.73 8.83 26.22
CA ALA A 3 -15.72 7.96 25.08
C ALA A 3 -14.32 8.00 24.45
N GLN A 4 -13.59 6.89 24.49
CA GLN A 4 -12.42 6.71 23.65
C GLN A 4 -12.93 6.57 22.21
N SER A 5 -12.56 7.50 21.35
CA SER A 5 -12.67 7.36 19.90
C SER A 5 -11.71 6.25 19.47
N HIS A 6 -12.21 5.02 19.47
CA HIS A 6 -11.54 3.93 18.77
C HIS A 6 -11.78 4.20 17.29
N ASP A 7 -10.81 4.79 16.61
CA ASP A 7 -10.74 4.74 15.15
C ASP A 7 -10.14 3.37 14.82
N PRO A 8 -10.95 2.35 14.45
CA PRO A 8 -10.40 1.06 14.12
C PRO A 8 -9.78 1.23 12.74
N ARG A 9 -8.46 1.39 12.66
CA ARG A 9 -7.79 1.17 11.38
C ARG A 9 -8.29 -0.18 10.84
N PRO A 10 -8.78 -0.23 9.59
CA PRO A 10 -9.23 -1.49 9.01
C PRO A 10 -8.11 -2.52 9.13
N THR A 11 -8.44 -3.75 9.55
CA THR A 11 -7.42 -4.80 9.74
C THR A 11 -6.92 -5.34 8.41
N TRP A 12 -7.74 -5.25 7.37
CA TRP A 12 -7.41 -5.55 5.98
C TRP A 12 -8.26 -4.66 5.06
N PRO A 13 -7.68 -4.06 4.01
CA PRO A 13 -8.46 -3.29 3.04
C PRO A 13 -9.44 -4.18 2.29
N ASP A 14 -10.64 -3.68 2.05
CA ASP A 14 -11.50 -4.21 0.99
C ASP A 14 -10.87 -3.92 -0.38
N LYS A 15 -11.11 -4.79 -1.37
CA LYS A 15 -10.67 -4.58 -2.77
C LYS A 15 -11.57 -3.57 -3.49
N THR A 16 -11.70 -2.38 -2.90
CA THR A 16 -12.41 -1.23 -3.44
C THR A 16 -11.54 0.01 -3.31
N PRO A 17 -11.69 1.03 -4.18
CA PRO A 17 -10.93 2.28 -4.05
C PRO A 17 -11.10 2.93 -2.67
N ALA A 18 -12.32 2.94 -2.12
CA ALA A 18 -12.59 3.50 -0.80
C ALA A 18 -11.90 2.71 0.33
N GLY A 19 -11.95 1.37 0.28
CA GLY A 19 -11.31 0.51 1.27
C GLY A 19 -9.78 0.59 1.24
N ILE A 20 -9.21 0.68 0.03
CA ILE A 20 -7.78 0.91 -0.17
C ILE A 20 -7.39 2.28 0.40
N ARG A 21 -8.07 3.36 -0.01
CA ARG A 21 -7.78 4.73 0.43
C ARG A 21 -7.81 4.89 1.95
N ALA A 22 -8.74 4.20 2.63
CA ALA A 22 -8.86 4.25 4.09
C ALA A 22 -7.66 3.64 4.84
N CYS A 23 -6.86 2.80 4.17
CA CYS A 23 -5.70 2.13 4.77
C CYS A 23 -4.36 2.79 4.41
N LEU A 24 -4.34 3.70 3.43
CA LEU A 24 -3.11 4.34 2.98
C LEU A 24 -2.53 5.28 4.04
N LEU A 25 -1.20 5.41 4.02
CA LEU A 25 -0.51 6.43 4.78
C LEU A 25 -0.71 7.82 4.15
N PRO A 26 -0.59 8.91 4.93
CA PRO A 26 -0.73 10.27 4.41
C PRO A 26 0.17 10.58 3.21
N GLU A 27 1.39 10.03 3.18
CA GLU A 27 2.34 10.20 2.08
C GLU A 27 1.87 9.61 0.73
N ASP A 28 0.97 8.62 0.74
CA ASP A 28 0.51 7.91 -0.45
C ASP A 28 -0.85 8.47 -0.98
N LEU A 29 -1.55 9.30 -0.20
CA LEU A 29 -2.91 9.76 -0.51
C LEU A 29 -2.97 10.66 -1.76
N ASP A 30 -2.02 11.57 -1.92
CA ASP A 30 -2.05 12.53 -3.03
C ASP A 30 -1.85 11.83 -4.39
N GLU A 31 -0.93 10.86 -4.45
CA GLU A 31 -0.70 10.06 -5.66
C GLU A 31 -1.90 9.15 -5.98
N PHE A 32 -2.46 8.50 -4.95
CA PHE A 32 -3.65 7.68 -5.09
C PHE A 32 -4.84 8.47 -5.64
N ASP A 33 -5.13 9.65 -5.06
CA ASP A 33 -6.27 10.47 -5.44
C ASP A 33 -6.11 11.01 -6.88
N ALA A 34 -4.90 11.47 -7.24
CA ALA A 34 -4.62 11.95 -8.59
C ALA A 34 -4.81 10.86 -9.65
N GLU A 35 -4.26 9.67 -9.41
CA GLU A 35 -4.40 8.57 -10.36
C GLU A 35 -5.85 8.04 -10.42
N PHE A 36 -6.54 7.94 -9.28
CA PHE A 36 -7.95 7.55 -9.24
C PHE A 36 -8.82 8.46 -10.11
N HIS A 37 -8.60 9.78 -10.02
CA HIS A 37 -9.30 10.75 -10.86
C HIS A 37 -9.03 10.54 -12.35
N GLN A 38 -7.78 10.24 -12.73
CA GLN A 38 -7.41 9.99 -14.11
C GLN A 38 -8.12 8.72 -14.64
N VAL A 39 -7.98 7.58 -13.96
CA VAL A 39 -8.54 6.31 -14.44
C VAL A 39 -10.07 6.33 -14.50
N MET A 40 -10.73 7.04 -13.56
CA MET A 40 -12.18 7.22 -13.59
C MET A 40 -12.62 8.12 -14.75
N SER A 41 -11.84 9.15 -15.09
CA SER A 41 -12.12 10.01 -16.25
C SER A 41 -12.03 9.21 -17.55
N GLU A 42 -10.96 8.43 -17.72
CA GLU A 42 -10.76 7.55 -18.89
C GLU A 42 -11.86 6.50 -18.99
N ALA A 43 -12.24 5.86 -17.89
CA ALA A 43 -13.30 4.88 -17.85
C ALA A 43 -14.67 5.48 -18.21
N THR A 44 -14.96 6.69 -17.73
CA THR A 44 -16.21 7.39 -18.05
C THR A 44 -16.28 7.76 -19.53
N ALA A 45 -15.15 8.15 -20.13
CA ALA A 45 -15.07 8.52 -21.54
C ALA A 45 -15.14 7.32 -22.49
N SER A 46 -14.54 6.19 -22.11
CA SER A 46 -14.43 4.98 -22.94
C SER A 46 -15.49 3.92 -22.66
N TYR A 47 -16.22 4.03 -21.55
CA TYR A 47 -17.08 2.99 -20.98
C TYR A 47 -16.34 1.68 -20.65
N ASP A 48 -15.01 1.74 -20.50
CA ASP A 48 -14.18 0.60 -20.10
C ASP A 48 -13.70 0.74 -18.65
N LEU A 49 -14.04 -0.24 -17.80
CA LEU A 49 -13.65 -0.28 -16.39
C LEU A 49 -12.36 -1.06 -16.12
N ASN A 50 -11.72 -1.64 -17.15
CA ASN A 50 -10.49 -2.42 -16.98
C ASN A 50 -9.38 -1.60 -16.29
N GLY A 51 -9.21 -0.33 -16.67
CA GLY A 51 -8.23 0.57 -16.02
C GLY A 51 -8.51 0.79 -14.53
N VAL A 52 -9.79 0.82 -14.12
CA VAL A 52 -10.18 0.93 -12.70
C VAL A 52 -9.87 -0.37 -11.94
N ASN A 53 -10.08 -1.53 -12.57
CA ASN A 53 -9.72 -2.81 -11.97
C ASN A 53 -8.19 -2.91 -11.80
N ASP A 54 -7.41 -2.53 -12.80
CA ASP A 54 -5.94 -2.54 -12.74
C ASP A 54 -5.41 -1.59 -11.67
N PHE A 55 -6.02 -0.40 -11.54
CA PHE A 55 -5.76 0.54 -10.45
C PHE A 55 -5.95 -0.13 -9.07
N VAL A 56 -7.09 -0.81 -8.86
CA VAL A 56 -7.35 -1.53 -7.60
C VAL A 56 -6.31 -2.61 -7.35
N GLN A 57 -5.94 -3.41 -8.36
CA GLN A 57 -4.92 -4.46 -8.19
C GLN A 57 -3.55 -3.90 -7.82
N ARG A 58 -3.18 -2.73 -8.37
CA ARG A 58 -1.87 -2.11 -8.13
C ARG A 58 -1.77 -1.46 -6.76
N TRP A 59 -2.84 -0.81 -6.30
CA TRP A 59 -2.86 -0.10 -5.01
C TRP A 59 -3.20 -1.00 -3.82
N TYR A 60 -3.82 -2.16 -4.04
CA TYR A 60 -4.16 -3.08 -2.95
C TYR A 60 -2.94 -3.52 -2.11
N PRO A 61 -1.79 -3.93 -2.69
CA PRO A 61 -0.59 -4.25 -1.92
C PRO A 61 -0.02 -3.06 -1.13
N VAL A 62 -0.19 -1.83 -1.64
CA VAL A 62 0.25 -0.60 -0.96
C VAL A 62 -0.61 -0.37 0.29
N ALA A 63 -1.92 -0.53 0.18
CA ALA A 63 -2.82 -0.46 1.34
C ALA A 63 -2.55 -1.57 2.36
N VAL A 64 -2.25 -2.80 1.93
CA VAL A 64 -1.88 -3.90 2.83
C VAL A 64 -0.57 -3.60 3.57
N SER A 65 0.44 -3.08 2.89
CA SER A 65 1.72 -2.73 3.53
C SER A 65 1.58 -1.53 4.49
N SER A 66 0.67 -0.61 4.22
CA SER A 66 0.35 0.54 5.07
C SER A 66 -0.29 0.18 6.43
N LEU A 67 -0.79 -1.05 6.59
CA LEU A 67 -1.35 -1.55 7.87
C LEU A 67 -0.30 -1.60 8.98
N ASP A 68 0.98 -1.76 8.64
CA ASP A 68 2.11 -1.57 9.55
C ASP A 68 2.96 -0.38 9.07
N PRO A 69 2.68 0.84 9.57
CA PRO A 69 3.35 2.05 9.13
C PRO A 69 4.87 2.04 9.34
N GLN A 70 5.37 1.32 10.35
CA GLN A 70 6.81 1.23 10.57
C GLN A 70 7.46 0.31 9.55
N SER A 71 6.84 -0.84 9.26
CA SER A 71 7.33 -1.75 8.23
C SER A 71 7.23 -1.14 6.84
N HIS A 72 6.16 -0.41 6.53
CA HIS A 72 6.01 0.34 5.27
C HIS A 72 7.12 1.36 5.07
N ARG A 73 7.39 2.20 6.09
CA ARG A 73 8.47 3.19 6.00
C ARG A 73 9.85 2.54 5.85
N ARG A 74 10.12 1.44 6.58
CA ARG A 74 11.36 0.68 6.42
C ARG A 74 11.49 0.08 5.02
N MET A 75 10.38 -0.40 4.44
CA MET A 75 10.34 -0.89 3.06
C MET A 75 10.66 0.23 2.07
N LEU A 76 10.01 1.38 2.16
CA LEU A 76 10.27 2.54 1.29
C LEU A 76 11.71 3.04 1.41
N GLU A 77 12.25 3.12 2.63
CA GLU A 77 13.65 3.48 2.86
C GLU A 77 14.61 2.47 2.20
N THR A 78 14.30 1.18 2.32
CA THR A 78 15.07 0.11 1.69
C THR A 78 15.05 0.20 0.17
N ALA A 79 13.86 0.43 -0.42
CA ALA A 79 13.71 0.63 -1.86
C ALA A 79 14.50 1.86 -2.35
N ARG A 80 14.45 2.97 -1.60
CA ARG A 80 15.24 4.18 -1.90
C ARG A 80 16.73 3.89 -1.94
N LYS A 81 17.25 3.14 -0.95
CA LYS A 81 18.66 2.75 -0.87
C LYS A 81 19.08 1.88 -2.06
N LEU A 82 18.29 0.85 -2.38
CA LEU A 82 18.55 -0.02 -3.53
C LEU A 82 18.58 0.77 -4.85
N ASN A 83 17.61 1.66 -5.07
CA ASN A 83 17.56 2.49 -6.28
C ASN A 83 18.74 3.47 -6.39
N ALA A 84 19.29 3.90 -5.25
CA ALA A 84 20.51 4.70 -5.19
C ALA A 84 21.80 3.88 -5.35
N GLY A 85 21.72 2.54 -5.46
CA GLY A 85 22.86 1.64 -5.50
C GLY A 85 23.55 1.46 -4.15
N GLU A 86 22.92 1.87 -3.05
CA GLU A 86 23.44 1.69 -1.69
C GLU A 86 23.36 0.20 -1.29
N HIS A 87 24.33 -0.26 -0.51
CA HIS A 87 24.32 -1.62 0.01
C HIS A 87 23.25 -1.78 1.11
N VAL A 88 22.26 -2.62 0.82
CA VAL A 88 21.27 -3.07 1.80
C VAL A 88 21.71 -4.45 2.31
N PRO A 89 21.96 -4.62 3.62
CA PRO A 89 22.26 -5.94 4.19
C PRO A 89 21.14 -6.93 3.89
N THR A 90 21.50 -8.04 3.25
CA THR A 90 20.60 -9.17 3.01
C THR A 90 21.14 -10.40 3.74
N GLU A 91 20.25 -11.32 4.08
CA GLU A 91 20.60 -12.65 4.58
C GLU A 91 20.04 -13.71 3.63
N PRO A 92 20.71 -14.87 3.49
CA PRO A 92 20.17 -15.98 2.72
C PRO A 92 18.82 -16.45 3.26
N TRP A 93 17.88 -16.77 2.38
CA TRP A 93 16.53 -17.24 2.76
C TRP A 93 16.55 -18.44 3.73
N GLU A 94 17.52 -19.34 3.58
CA GLU A 94 17.72 -20.48 4.48
C GLU A 94 18.00 -20.08 5.93
N GLU A 95 18.72 -18.97 6.13
CA GLU A 95 19.03 -18.44 7.46
C GLU A 95 17.81 -17.74 8.07
N THR A 96 17.10 -16.94 7.27
CA THR A 96 15.81 -16.34 7.66
C THR A 96 14.81 -17.41 8.09
N ARG A 97 14.66 -18.47 7.29
CA ARG A 97 13.73 -19.57 7.55
C ARG A 97 14.06 -20.25 8.88
N ARG A 98 15.33 -20.59 9.10
CA ARG A 98 15.79 -21.20 10.36
C ARG A 98 15.50 -20.31 11.57
N ARG A 99 15.71 -19.00 11.45
CA ARG A 99 15.43 -18.02 12.51
C ARG A 99 13.93 -17.86 12.82
N LEU A 100 13.09 -17.98 11.81
CA LEU A 100 11.62 -17.82 11.92
C LEU A 100 10.87 -19.13 12.23
N GLY A 101 11.51 -20.29 12.09
CA GLY A 101 10.90 -21.58 12.37
C GLY A 101 9.82 -22.01 11.36
N ILE A 102 9.94 -21.55 10.12
CA ILE A 102 9.06 -21.90 8.99
C ILE A 102 9.77 -22.78 7.95
#